data_AF-R5NNI7-F1
#
_entry.id   AF-R5NNI7-F1
#
_cell.length_a   1.000
_cell.length_b   1.000
_cell.length_c   1.000
_cell.angle_alpha   90.00
_cell.angle_beta   90.00
_cell.angle_gamma   90.00
#
_symmetry.space_group_name_H-M   'P 1'
#
loop_
_entity.id
_entity.type
_entity.pdbx_description
1 polymer ?
#
loop_
_entity_poly.entity_id
_entity_poly.type
_entity_poly.pdbx_seq_one_letter_code
_entity_poly.pdbx_strand_id
1 'polypeptide(L)'
;MIDIILASKSPRRKELLEQIGIQFRCMPSLKEEIITKVVPEEVVKELSEQKARDIESQLEIKGDTVIIGADTIVAFDDKILGKPSDKEDAVNMLSSISGHKHQVYTGVTMIYLSGNVRKEITFKEKTDVFVRNLSKEDILEYVATDEPMDKAGSYGIQGKFAKYVEKINGDYNNVVGLPVSRLFNEAREHFGIDLVTGRRKPMDKVRGAIFDLDGTTLDTVESIGVTLNKVLKELGLKEHPIEAFKTFAGDGQIELVKRALIASGDTELKYFEKAMQRYIELFKEGCTYNVKPYDGIRELFDYFKQNGIKIAIFSNKEHINVISILDLLFGENYFDAVLGQRPDHQKKPSGEGIDIILGKWSVSPENCIYVGDTNTDMLTGKNYGLYTIGVTWGFRTRQELIDANADCIAEHPLDIKDIANDRY
;
A
#
# COMPACT_ATOMS: atom_id res chain seq x y z
N MET A 1 -11.20 5.56 -16.76
CA MET A 1 -12.20 5.61 -15.68
C MET A 1 -12.41 4.17 -15.24
N ILE A 2 -12.43 3.92 -13.94
CA ILE A 2 -12.50 2.59 -13.33
C ILE A 2 -13.92 2.04 -13.53
N ASP A 3 -14.04 0.79 -13.98
CA ASP A 3 -15.32 0.10 -14.09
C ASP A 3 -15.75 -0.39 -12.69
N ILE A 4 -16.85 0.16 -12.16
CA ILE A 4 -17.37 -0.21 -10.84
C ILE A 4 -18.60 -1.09 -11.01
N ILE A 5 -18.58 -2.26 -10.38
CA ILE A 5 -19.61 -3.28 -10.53
C ILE A 5 -20.21 -3.61 -9.16
N LEU A 6 -21.51 -3.41 -9.01
CA LEU A 6 -22.26 -3.86 -7.84
C LEU A 6 -22.76 -5.29 -8.07
N ALA A 7 -22.24 -6.25 -7.29
CA ALA A 7 -22.62 -7.66 -7.33
C ALA A 7 -23.93 -7.93 -6.55
N SER A 8 -24.98 -7.15 -6.81
CA SER A 8 -26.22 -7.22 -6.03
C SER A 8 -27.48 -6.92 -6.85
N LYS A 9 -28.58 -7.62 -6.51
CA LYS A 9 -29.95 -7.33 -6.99
C LYS A 9 -30.73 -6.39 -6.05
N SER A 10 -30.13 -5.95 -4.94
CA SER A 10 -30.83 -5.14 -3.94
C SER A 10 -31.05 -3.71 -4.45
N PRO A 11 -32.30 -3.22 -4.60
CA PRO A 11 -32.56 -1.84 -4.99
C PRO A 11 -31.99 -0.85 -3.98
N ARG A 12 -32.01 -1.19 -2.69
CA ARG A 12 -31.50 -0.33 -1.61
C ARG A 12 -30.00 -0.09 -1.70
N ARG A 13 -29.21 -1.12 -2.05
CA ARG A 13 -27.76 -0.95 -2.21
C ARG A 13 -27.43 -0.10 -3.43
N LYS A 14 -28.23 -0.24 -4.50
CA LYS A 14 -28.14 0.61 -5.68
C LYS A 14 -28.40 2.07 -5.31
N GLU A 15 -29.52 2.34 -4.64
CA GLU A 15 -29.90 3.69 -4.16
C GLU A 15 -28.80 4.31 -3.26
N LEU A 16 -28.24 3.54 -2.34
CA LEU A 16 -27.18 4.00 -1.44
C LEU A 16 -25.89 4.40 -2.18
N LEU A 17 -25.48 3.66 -3.22
CA LEU A 17 -24.31 4.02 -4.04
C LEU A 17 -24.60 5.24 -4.93
N GLU A 18 -25.81 5.31 -5.50
CA GLU A 18 -26.26 6.46 -6.29
C GLU A 18 -26.32 7.74 -5.44
N GLN A 19 -26.78 7.63 -4.19
CA GLN A 19 -26.86 8.74 -3.23
C GLN A 19 -25.50 9.40 -2.99
N ILE A 20 -24.41 8.63 -2.98
CA ILE A 20 -23.06 9.16 -2.80
C ILE A 20 -22.36 9.51 -4.12
N GLY A 21 -23.06 9.40 -5.26
CA GLY A 21 -22.58 9.85 -6.57
C GLY A 21 -21.68 8.85 -7.31
N ILE A 22 -21.65 7.58 -6.92
CA ILE A 22 -20.85 6.56 -7.62
C ILE A 22 -21.53 6.22 -8.95
N GLN A 23 -20.74 6.18 -10.02
CA GLN A 23 -21.16 5.61 -11.30
C GLN A 23 -20.77 4.14 -11.35
N PHE A 24 -21.74 3.25 -11.51
CA PHE A 24 -21.53 1.81 -11.50
C PHE A 24 -22.57 1.10 -12.37
N ARG A 25 -22.30 -0.17 -12.66
CA ARG A 25 -23.26 -1.09 -13.27
C ARG A 25 -23.59 -2.23 -12.32
N CYS A 26 -24.82 -2.71 -12.35
CA CYS A 26 -25.22 -3.86 -11.54
C CYS A 26 -25.01 -5.16 -12.32
N MET A 27 -24.39 -6.14 -11.67
CA MET A 27 -24.31 -7.52 -12.15
C MET A 27 -24.62 -8.46 -10.98
N PRO A 28 -25.87 -8.92 -10.81
CA PRO A 28 -26.18 -9.81 -9.70
C PRO A 28 -25.52 -11.17 -9.89
N SER A 29 -24.95 -11.72 -8.81
CA SER A 29 -24.48 -13.11 -8.80
C SER A 29 -25.65 -14.08 -9.04
N LEU A 30 -25.40 -15.12 -9.84
CA LEU A 30 -26.35 -16.18 -10.15
C LEU A 30 -26.02 -17.50 -9.45
N LYS A 31 -24.90 -17.54 -8.73
CA LYS A 31 -24.46 -18.72 -8.00
C LYS A 31 -25.35 -18.98 -6.80
N GLU A 32 -25.60 -20.26 -6.52
CA GLU A 32 -26.28 -20.68 -5.30
C GLU A 32 -25.44 -20.29 -4.07
N GLU A 33 -26.08 -19.64 -3.11
CA GLU A 33 -25.44 -19.16 -1.88
C GLU A 33 -25.20 -20.34 -0.92
N ILE A 34 -23.94 -20.64 -0.61
CA ILE A 34 -23.58 -21.75 0.29
C ILE A 34 -23.17 -21.15 1.64
N ILE A 35 -23.91 -21.44 2.70
CA ILE A 35 -23.57 -21.00 4.05
C ILE A 35 -22.89 -22.15 4.80
N THR A 36 -21.61 -21.98 5.14
CA THR A 36 -20.84 -22.95 5.96
C THR A 36 -20.57 -22.44 7.37
N LYS A 37 -20.74 -21.12 7.58
CA LYS A 37 -20.55 -20.47 8.88
C LYS A 37 -21.85 -20.40 9.67
N VAL A 38 -21.73 -20.32 10.98
CA VAL A 38 -22.88 -20.19 11.90
C VAL A 38 -22.92 -18.84 12.61
N VAL A 39 -21.78 -18.17 12.75
CA VAL A 39 -21.70 -16.86 13.40
C VAL A 39 -22.14 -15.79 12.40
N PRO A 40 -23.14 -14.94 12.73
CA PRO A 40 -23.72 -13.96 11.80
C PRO A 40 -22.69 -13.12 11.03
N GLU A 41 -21.64 -12.64 11.70
CA GLU A 41 -20.61 -11.81 11.07
C GLU A 41 -19.75 -12.57 10.04
N GLU A 42 -19.53 -13.87 10.25
CA GLU A 42 -18.78 -14.71 9.33
C GLU A 42 -19.66 -15.17 8.16
N VAL A 43 -20.97 -15.36 8.40
CA VAL A 43 -21.95 -15.67 7.33
C VAL A 43 -22.00 -14.53 6.32
N VAL A 44 -22.14 -13.27 6.76
CA VAL A 44 -22.24 -12.15 5.80
C VAL A 44 -20.95 -11.93 5.02
N LYS A 45 -19.79 -12.18 5.63
CA LYS A 45 -18.50 -12.12 4.93
C LYS A 45 -18.44 -13.19 3.84
N GLU A 46 -18.72 -14.45 4.20
CA GLU A 46 -18.75 -15.59 3.27
C GLU A 46 -19.70 -15.33 2.08
N LEU A 47 -20.91 -14.83 2.34
CA LEU A 47 -21.88 -14.53 1.30
C LEU A 47 -21.46 -13.34 0.41
N SER A 48 -20.86 -12.30 0.99
CA SER A 48 -20.35 -11.17 0.22
C SER A 48 -19.18 -11.56 -0.69
N GLU A 49 -18.31 -12.48 -0.24
CA GLU A 49 -17.17 -12.99 -1.00
C GLU A 49 -17.64 -13.83 -2.18
N GLN A 50 -18.61 -14.74 -1.94
CA GLN A 50 -19.19 -15.56 -3.00
C GLN A 50 -19.77 -14.69 -4.13
N LYS A 51 -20.47 -13.61 -3.77
CA LYS A 51 -21.06 -12.68 -4.74
C LYS A 51 -20.00 -11.94 -5.56
N ALA A 52 -18.96 -11.42 -4.90
CA ALA A 52 -17.90 -10.70 -5.59
C ALA A 52 -17.09 -11.62 -6.51
N ARG A 53 -16.69 -12.82 -6.02
CA ARG A 53 -15.87 -13.78 -6.78
C ARG A 53 -16.63 -14.45 -7.92
N ASP A 54 -17.95 -14.63 -7.80
CA ASP A 54 -18.78 -15.10 -8.91
C ASP A 54 -18.70 -14.13 -10.09
N ILE A 55 -18.89 -12.83 -9.83
CA ILE A 55 -18.78 -11.80 -10.86
C ILE A 55 -17.34 -11.71 -11.40
N GLU A 56 -16.32 -11.77 -10.55
CA GLU A 56 -14.92 -11.81 -10.98
C GLU A 56 -14.67 -12.92 -12.01
N SER A 57 -15.16 -14.14 -11.76
CA SER A 57 -14.95 -15.30 -12.62
C SER A 57 -15.59 -15.21 -14.01
N GLN A 58 -16.54 -14.28 -14.19
CA GLN A 58 -17.29 -14.09 -15.44
C GLN A 58 -16.76 -12.93 -16.29
N LEU A 59 -15.82 -12.14 -15.77
CA LEU A 59 -15.36 -10.92 -16.41
C LEU A 59 -14.11 -11.13 -17.26
N GLU A 60 -14.14 -10.56 -18.46
CA GLU A 60 -12.94 -10.29 -19.25
C GLU A 60 -12.41 -8.90 -18.86
N ILE A 61 -11.27 -8.85 -18.18
CA ILE A 61 -10.71 -7.61 -17.64
C ILE A 61 -10.06 -6.80 -18.76
N LYS A 62 -10.68 -5.68 -19.13
CA LYS A 62 -10.18 -4.76 -20.18
C LYS A 62 -9.54 -3.48 -19.63
N GLY A 63 -9.56 -3.28 -18.32
CA GLY A 63 -9.02 -2.11 -17.62
C GLY A 63 -9.18 -2.24 -16.11
N ASP A 64 -8.96 -1.14 -15.39
CA ASP A 64 -9.13 -1.09 -13.94
C ASP A 64 -10.60 -1.32 -13.57
N THR A 65 -10.86 -2.33 -12.72
CA THR A 65 -12.22 -2.74 -12.31
C THR A 65 -12.29 -2.90 -10.80
N VAL A 66 -13.39 -2.42 -10.20
CA VAL A 66 -13.75 -2.66 -8.79
C VAL A 66 -15.08 -3.39 -8.73
N ILE A 67 -15.08 -4.57 -8.11
CA ILE A 67 -16.28 -5.39 -7.89
C ILE A 67 -16.67 -5.27 -6.42
N ILE A 68 -17.93 -4.95 -6.13
CA ILE A 68 -18.47 -4.78 -4.77
C ILE A 68 -19.54 -5.84 -4.52
N GLY A 69 -19.20 -6.85 -3.72
CA GLY A 69 -20.15 -7.83 -3.17
C GLY A 69 -20.65 -7.39 -1.80
N ALA A 70 -21.94 -7.58 -1.52
CA ALA A 70 -22.49 -7.28 -0.20
C ALA A 70 -23.66 -8.19 0.17
N ASP A 71 -23.72 -8.57 1.44
CA ASP A 71 -24.83 -9.32 2.02
C ASP A 71 -25.23 -8.78 3.40
N THR A 72 -26.52 -8.84 3.74
CA THR A 72 -27.07 -8.23 4.96
C THR A 72 -28.03 -9.18 5.62
N ILE A 73 -27.83 -9.44 6.92
CA ILE A 73 -28.70 -10.26 7.74
C ILE A 73 -29.09 -9.52 9.02
N VAL A 74 -30.25 -9.88 9.55
CA VAL A 74 -30.68 -9.49 10.89
C VAL A 74 -30.46 -10.67 11.82
N ALA A 75 -29.99 -10.42 13.03
CA ALA A 75 -29.83 -11.45 14.05
C ALA A 75 -30.44 -10.99 15.38
N PHE A 76 -31.12 -11.91 16.05
CA PHE A 76 -31.72 -11.71 17.37
C PHE A 76 -31.48 -12.97 18.21
N ASP A 77 -30.94 -12.82 19.42
CA ASP A 77 -30.53 -13.93 20.30
C ASP A 77 -29.74 -15.04 19.57
N ASP A 78 -28.69 -14.62 18.84
CA ASP A 78 -27.81 -15.47 18.02
C ASP A 78 -28.49 -16.24 16.87
N LYS A 79 -29.79 -15.98 16.61
CA LYS A 79 -30.52 -16.55 15.47
C LYS A 79 -30.60 -15.56 14.32
N ILE A 80 -30.32 -16.04 13.11
CA ILE A 80 -30.47 -15.26 11.89
C ILE A 80 -31.94 -15.16 11.53
N LEU A 81 -32.44 -13.94 11.42
CA LEU A 81 -33.76 -13.60 10.90
C LEU A 81 -33.62 -13.26 9.40
N GLY A 82 -33.96 -14.24 8.57
CA GLY A 82 -33.98 -14.09 7.11
C GLY A 82 -35.13 -13.22 6.61
N LYS A 83 -35.50 -13.42 5.36
CA LYS A 83 -36.75 -12.87 4.81
C LYS A 83 -37.92 -13.77 5.23
N PRO A 84 -39.09 -13.21 5.52
CA PRO A 84 -40.23 -14.03 5.92
C PRO A 84 -40.73 -14.88 4.74
N SER A 85 -41.13 -16.13 5.01
CA SER A 85 -41.75 -17.00 4.00
C SER A 85 -43.17 -16.56 3.65
N ASP A 86 -43.89 -16.01 4.62
CA ASP A 86 -45.28 -15.56 4.53
C ASP A 86 -45.58 -14.49 5.60
N LYS A 87 -46.83 -14.02 5.63
CA LYS A 87 -47.25 -12.96 6.57
C LYS A 87 -47.24 -13.42 8.02
N GLU A 88 -47.46 -14.71 8.30
CA GLU A 88 -47.45 -15.23 9.66
C GLU A 88 -46.02 -15.28 10.20
N ASP A 89 -45.06 -15.71 9.37
CA ASP A 89 -43.64 -15.65 9.68
C ASP A 89 -43.17 -14.21 9.94
N ALA A 90 -43.64 -13.24 9.12
CA ALA A 90 -43.36 -11.83 9.36
C ALA A 90 -43.88 -11.33 10.72
N VAL A 91 -45.10 -11.73 11.12
CA VAL A 91 -45.67 -11.42 12.44
C VAL A 91 -44.82 -12.02 13.56
N ASN A 92 -44.36 -13.26 13.42
CA ASN A 92 -43.53 -13.94 14.41
C ASN A 92 -42.16 -13.26 14.57
N MET A 93 -41.49 -12.91 13.46
CA MET A 93 -40.22 -12.17 13.48
C MET A 93 -40.39 -10.82 14.17
N LEU A 94 -41.39 -10.03 13.79
CA LEU A 94 -41.63 -8.70 14.37
C LEU A 94 -42.00 -8.78 15.85
N SER A 95 -42.77 -9.78 16.25
CA SER A 95 -43.11 -10.02 17.66
C SER A 95 -41.86 -10.34 18.49
N SER A 96 -40.89 -11.07 17.92
CA SER A 96 -39.64 -11.42 18.62
C SER A 96 -38.74 -10.22 18.91
N ILE A 97 -38.66 -9.26 17.98
CA ILE A 97 -37.81 -8.07 18.13
C ILE A 97 -38.51 -6.90 18.84
N SER A 98 -39.85 -6.95 18.98
CA SER A 98 -40.66 -5.93 19.65
C SER A 98 -40.15 -5.68 21.08
N GLY A 99 -39.85 -4.43 21.41
CA GLY A 99 -39.36 -4.04 22.73
C GLY A 99 -37.91 -4.47 23.04
N HIS A 100 -37.20 -5.03 22.06
CA HIS A 100 -35.86 -5.56 22.24
C HIS A 100 -34.83 -4.88 21.33
N LYS A 101 -33.57 -5.20 21.59
CA LYS A 101 -32.44 -4.88 20.73
C LYS A 101 -32.12 -6.08 19.84
N HIS A 102 -31.88 -5.85 18.56
CA HIS A 102 -31.34 -6.83 17.62
C HIS A 102 -30.14 -6.27 16.86
N GLN A 103 -29.41 -7.14 16.16
CA GLN A 103 -28.24 -6.78 15.39
C GLN A 103 -28.52 -6.84 13.89
N VAL A 104 -27.96 -5.90 13.15
CA VAL A 104 -27.91 -5.93 11.69
C VAL A 104 -26.45 -6.02 11.27
N TYR A 105 -26.12 -7.07 10.53
CA TYR A 105 -24.78 -7.32 10.02
C TYR A 105 -24.80 -7.14 8.50
N THR A 106 -23.86 -6.36 7.97
CA THR A 106 -23.56 -6.36 6.53
C THR A 106 -22.11 -6.75 6.30
N GLY A 107 -21.90 -7.75 5.46
CA GLY A 107 -20.60 -8.13 4.94
C GLY A 107 -20.39 -7.47 3.60
N VAL A 108 -19.19 -6.96 3.36
CA VAL A 108 -18.81 -6.28 2.13
C VAL A 108 -17.48 -6.84 1.67
N THR A 109 -17.43 -7.30 0.42
CA THR A 109 -16.20 -7.70 -0.26
C THR A 109 -15.96 -6.75 -1.42
N MET A 110 -14.75 -6.22 -1.52
CA MET A 110 -14.30 -5.49 -2.71
C MET A 110 -13.12 -6.19 -3.34
N ILE A 111 -13.17 -6.35 -4.67
CA ILE A 111 -12.09 -6.90 -5.48
C ILE A 111 -11.67 -5.82 -6.47
N TYR A 112 -10.39 -5.46 -6.44
CA TYR A 112 -9.77 -4.56 -7.39
C TYR A 112 -8.86 -5.31 -8.35
N LEU A 113 -9.04 -5.05 -9.63
CA LEU A 113 -8.34 -5.70 -10.74
C LEU A 113 -7.71 -4.64 -11.64
N SER A 114 -6.42 -4.76 -11.92
CA SER A 114 -5.68 -3.85 -12.81
C SER A 114 -4.49 -4.56 -13.44
N GLY A 115 -4.59 -4.92 -14.72
CA GLY A 115 -3.58 -5.74 -15.40
C GLY A 115 -3.36 -7.06 -14.65
N ASN A 116 -2.12 -7.29 -14.17
CA ASN A 116 -1.77 -8.47 -13.36
C ASN A 116 -1.98 -8.26 -11.85
N VAL A 117 -2.43 -7.09 -11.41
CA VAL A 117 -2.67 -6.78 -10.00
C VAL A 117 -4.09 -7.18 -9.62
N ARG A 118 -4.19 -8.02 -8.58
CA ARG A 118 -5.43 -8.39 -7.91
C ARG A 118 -5.32 -8.04 -6.43
N LYS A 119 -6.21 -7.20 -5.93
CA LYS A 119 -6.36 -6.91 -4.49
C LYS A 119 -7.77 -7.24 -4.04
N GLU A 120 -7.91 -7.76 -2.83
CA GLU A 120 -9.21 -8.14 -2.25
C GLU A 120 -9.25 -7.70 -0.78
N ILE A 121 -10.38 -7.17 -0.36
CA ILE A 121 -10.69 -6.91 1.04
C ILE A 121 -12.11 -7.35 1.35
N THR A 122 -12.27 -8.00 2.49
CA THR A 122 -13.57 -8.37 3.05
C THR A 122 -13.68 -7.79 4.45
N PHE A 123 -14.75 -7.05 4.72
CA PHE A 123 -15.05 -6.51 6.03
C PHE A 123 -16.52 -6.69 6.39
N LYS A 124 -16.84 -6.47 7.67
CA LYS A 124 -18.20 -6.51 8.20
C LYS A 124 -18.50 -5.26 9.01
N GLU A 125 -19.75 -4.81 8.92
CA GLU A 125 -20.30 -3.76 9.77
C GLU A 125 -21.43 -4.31 10.64
N LYS A 126 -21.49 -3.90 11.90
CA LYS A 126 -22.50 -4.33 12.87
C LYS A 126 -23.22 -3.10 13.40
N THR A 127 -24.54 -3.16 13.46
CA THR A 127 -25.36 -2.09 14.05
C THR A 127 -26.41 -2.66 14.97
N ASP A 128 -26.48 -2.11 16.18
CA ASP A 128 -27.52 -2.44 17.16
C ASP A 128 -28.74 -1.55 16.91
N VAL A 129 -29.90 -2.16 16.71
CA VAL A 129 -31.18 -1.47 16.50
C VAL A 129 -32.11 -1.79 17.66
N PHE A 130 -32.74 -0.75 18.22
CA PHE A 130 -33.67 -0.85 19.34
C PHE A 130 -35.07 -0.55 18.83
N VAL A 131 -36.01 -1.47 19.07
CA VAL A 131 -37.41 -1.33 18.65
C VAL A 131 -38.27 -1.05 19.87
N ARG A 132 -39.22 -0.14 19.73
CA ARG A 132 -40.24 0.10 20.75
C ARG A 132 -41.09 -1.15 20.97
N ASN A 133 -41.78 -1.20 22.10
CA ASN A 133 -42.79 -2.23 22.31
C ASN A 133 -43.97 -2.00 21.34
N LEU A 134 -44.23 -2.97 20.47
CA LEU A 134 -45.29 -2.96 19.46
C LEU A 134 -46.55 -3.64 20.01
N SER A 135 -47.71 -3.05 19.73
CA SER A 135 -48.97 -3.79 19.94
C SER A 135 -49.15 -4.85 18.86
N LYS A 136 -50.08 -5.79 19.09
CA LYS A 136 -50.44 -6.78 18.06
C LYS A 136 -51.03 -6.08 16.83
N GLU A 137 -51.78 -5.01 17.06
CA GLU A 137 -52.38 -4.18 16.01
C GLU A 137 -51.32 -3.49 15.16
N ASP A 138 -50.26 -2.93 15.79
CA ASP A 138 -49.13 -2.30 15.09
C ASP A 138 -48.44 -3.29 14.13
N ILE A 139 -48.17 -4.50 14.61
CA ILE A 139 -47.51 -5.55 13.82
C ILE A 139 -48.38 -5.95 12.64
N LEU A 140 -49.67 -6.21 12.87
CA LEU A 140 -50.61 -6.60 11.82
C LEU A 140 -50.80 -5.50 10.77
N GLU A 141 -50.92 -4.24 11.21
CA GLU A 141 -51.03 -3.09 10.30
C GLU A 141 -49.78 -2.97 9.42
N TYR A 142 -48.58 -3.09 10.00
CA TYR A 142 -47.34 -3.01 9.25
C TYR A 142 -47.18 -4.19 8.27
N VAL A 143 -47.51 -5.42 8.69
CA VAL A 143 -47.47 -6.61 7.80
C VAL A 143 -48.47 -6.49 6.66
N ALA A 144 -49.62 -5.85 6.88
CA ALA A 144 -50.60 -5.59 5.82
C ALA A 144 -50.10 -4.64 4.72
N THR A 145 -48.99 -3.92 4.95
CA THR A 145 -48.40 -3.02 3.94
C THR A 145 -47.57 -3.73 2.87
N ASP A 146 -47.31 -5.04 3.03
CA ASP A 146 -46.40 -5.87 2.23
C ASP A 146 -44.92 -5.41 2.21
N GLU A 147 -44.59 -4.28 2.84
CA GLU A 147 -43.21 -3.81 3.06
C GLU A 147 -42.28 -4.84 3.70
N PRO A 148 -42.66 -5.67 4.70
CA PRO A 148 -41.71 -6.58 5.34
C PRO A 148 -41.22 -7.72 4.44
N MET A 149 -41.94 -8.07 3.37
CA MET A 149 -41.82 -9.36 2.71
C MET A 149 -40.48 -9.59 1.98
N ASP A 150 -39.80 -8.53 1.56
CA ASP A 150 -38.51 -8.61 0.84
C ASP A 150 -37.29 -8.31 1.73
N LYS A 151 -37.48 -8.16 3.04
CA LYS A 151 -36.48 -7.61 3.97
C LYS A 151 -36.09 -8.61 5.05
N ALA A 152 -34.79 -8.66 5.36
CA ALA A 152 -34.30 -9.45 6.47
C ALA A 152 -34.86 -8.91 7.79
N GLY A 153 -35.23 -9.81 8.71
CA GLY A 153 -35.89 -9.43 9.96
C GLY A 153 -37.30 -8.86 9.80
N SER A 154 -37.88 -8.93 8.60
CA SER A 154 -39.23 -8.46 8.30
C SER A 154 -39.45 -6.97 8.55
N TYR A 155 -38.44 -6.10 8.39
CA TYR A 155 -38.67 -4.65 8.48
C TYR A 155 -37.76 -3.80 7.59
N GLY A 156 -38.24 -2.59 7.24
CA GLY A 156 -37.47 -1.59 6.50
C GLY A 156 -37.28 -0.32 7.31
N ILE A 157 -36.04 -0.03 7.73
CA ILE A 157 -35.74 1.13 8.58
C ILE A 157 -36.00 2.50 7.90
N GLN A 158 -35.98 2.52 6.58
CA GLN A 158 -36.24 3.69 5.75
C GLN A 158 -37.72 3.85 5.34
N GLY A 159 -38.55 2.83 5.61
CA GLY A 159 -39.96 2.82 5.25
C GLY A 159 -40.88 3.00 6.45
N LYS A 160 -42.07 2.40 6.39
CA LYS A 160 -43.13 2.64 7.38
C LYS A 160 -42.76 2.14 8.78
N PHE A 161 -41.79 1.23 8.89
CA PHE A 161 -41.30 0.75 10.18
C PHE A 161 -40.52 1.80 10.97
N ALA A 162 -40.03 2.87 10.34
CA ALA A 162 -39.21 3.90 10.99
C ALA A 162 -39.86 4.49 12.26
N LYS A 163 -41.20 4.57 12.32
CA LYS A 163 -41.95 5.08 13.50
C LYS A 163 -41.79 4.22 14.75
N TYR A 164 -41.38 2.96 14.59
CA TYR A 164 -41.21 1.98 15.66
C TYR A 164 -39.76 1.85 16.15
N VAL A 165 -38.80 2.47 15.46
CA VAL A 165 -37.39 2.46 15.84
C VAL A 165 -37.17 3.46 16.96
N GLU A 166 -36.66 2.98 18.10
CA GLU A 166 -36.35 3.81 19.25
C GLU A 166 -34.96 4.45 19.14
N LYS A 167 -33.97 3.63 18.80
CA LYS A 167 -32.57 4.05 18.75
C LYS A 167 -31.78 3.15 17.80
N ILE A 168 -30.72 3.71 17.22
CA ILE A 168 -29.71 2.99 16.46
C ILE A 168 -28.35 3.31 17.08
N ASN A 169 -27.57 2.28 17.39
CA ASN A 169 -26.17 2.39 17.79
C ASN A 169 -25.31 1.74 16.71
N GLY A 170 -24.75 2.55 15.81
CA GLY A 170 -23.94 2.12 14.67
C GLY A 170 -24.29 2.89 13.40
N ASP A 171 -24.01 2.30 12.24
CA ASP A 171 -24.24 2.91 10.94
C ASP A 171 -25.68 2.68 10.46
N TYR A 172 -26.42 3.77 10.21
CA TYR A 172 -27.76 3.70 9.64
C TYR A 172 -27.77 3.04 8.24
N ASN A 173 -26.79 3.34 7.39
CA ASN A 173 -26.73 2.81 6.03
C ASN A 173 -26.40 1.31 6.03
N ASN A 174 -25.67 0.84 7.04
CA ASN A 174 -25.52 -0.60 7.29
C ASN A 174 -26.88 -1.28 7.52
N VAL A 175 -27.79 -0.64 8.26
CA VAL A 175 -29.15 -1.19 8.47
C VAL A 175 -29.99 -1.18 7.20
N VAL A 176 -29.82 -0.16 6.35
CA VAL A 176 -30.46 -0.10 5.04
C VAL A 176 -29.94 -1.22 4.11
N GLY A 177 -28.65 -1.53 4.21
CA GLY A 177 -28.03 -2.71 3.61
C GLY A 177 -26.63 -2.53 3.03
N LEU A 178 -25.99 -1.36 3.20
CA LEU A 178 -24.60 -1.14 2.79
C LEU A 178 -23.95 -0.02 3.60
N PRO A 179 -22.85 -0.27 4.33
CA PRO A 179 -22.12 0.77 5.07
C PRO A 179 -21.30 1.66 4.12
N VAL A 180 -21.95 2.56 3.40
CA VAL A 180 -21.34 3.34 2.29
C VAL A 180 -20.15 4.20 2.69
N SER A 181 -20.16 4.77 3.90
CA SER A 181 -19.03 5.57 4.41
C SER A 181 -17.78 4.71 4.56
N ARG A 182 -17.94 3.53 5.19
CA ARG A 182 -16.84 2.59 5.35
C ARG A 182 -16.38 2.01 4.02
N LEU A 183 -17.30 1.57 3.16
CA LEU A 183 -17.01 1.11 1.79
C LEU A 183 -16.11 2.11 1.04
N PHE A 184 -16.47 3.39 1.08
CA PHE A 184 -15.73 4.44 0.40
C PHE A 184 -14.31 4.63 0.96
N ASN A 185 -14.16 4.61 2.29
CA ASN A 185 -12.85 4.72 2.93
C ASN A 185 -11.97 3.50 2.66
N GLU A 186 -12.52 2.29 2.76
CA GLU A 186 -11.81 1.04 2.50
C GLU A 186 -11.28 1.00 1.05
N ALA A 187 -12.05 1.51 0.08
CA ALA A 187 -11.60 1.61 -1.31
C ALA A 187 -10.44 2.61 -1.47
N ARG A 188 -10.46 3.72 -0.73
CA ARG A 188 -9.38 4.71 -0.72
C ARG A 188 -8.11 4.16 -0.07
N GLU A 189 -8.22 3.52 1.07
CA GLU A 189 -7.08 3.05 1.86
C GLU A 189 -6.41 1.82 1.23
N HIS A 190 -7.20 0.85 0.75
CA HIS A 190 -6.65 -0.41 0.25
C HIS A 190 -6.33 -0.39 -1.24
N PHE A 191 -7.07 0.40 -2.03
CA PHE A 191 -6.90 0.44 -3.48
C PHE A 191 -6.39 1.78 -4.01
N GLY A 192 -6.41 2.85 -3.20
CA GLY A 192 -6.06 4.18 -3.68
C GLY A 192 -7.06 4.69 -4.71
N ILE A 193 -8.35 4.35 -4.57
CA ILE A 193 -9.40 4.66 -5.55
C ILE A 193 -10.43 5.58 -4.92
N ASP A 194 -10.85 6.59 -5.68
CA ASP A 194 -12.03 7.37 -5.37
C ASP A 194 -13.21 6.83 -6.20
N LEU A 195 -14.12 6.12 -5.52
CA LEU A 195 -15.27 5.46 -6.17
C LEU A 195 -16.25 6.46 -6.82
N VAL A 196 -16.29 7.72 -6.37
CA VAL A 196 -17.23 8.73 -6.91
C VAL A 196 -16.71 9.27 -8.24
N THR A 197 -15.42 9.60 -8.29
CA THR A 197 -14.80 10.09 -9.52
C THR A 197 -14.48 8.98 -10.53
N GLY A 198 -14.48 7.72 -10.10
CA GLY A 198 -14.07 6.58 -10.92
C GLY A 198 -12.61 6.68 -11.35
N ARG A 199 -11.77 7.29 -10.50
CA ARG A 199 -10.34 7.49 -10.73
C ARG A 199 -9.58 6.94 -9.55
N ARG A 200 -8.32 6.58 -9.79
CA ARG A 200 -7.38 6.48 -8.69
C ARG A 200 -7.40 7.82 -7.98
N LYS A 201 -7.41 7.80 -6.65
CA LYS A 201 -7.12 9.00 -5.87
C LYS A 201 -5.83 9.55 -6.48
N PRO A 202 -5.76 10.82 -6.87
CA PRO A 202 -4.47 11.42 -7.16
C PRO A 202 -3.65 11.10 -5.92
N MET A 203 -2.53 10.40 -6.08
CA MET A 203 -1.60 10.37 -4.97
C MET A 203 -1.26 11.83 -4.71
N ASP A 204 -1.08 12.22 -3.45
CA ASP A 204 -0.68 13.59 -3.18
C ASP A 204 0.66 13.85 -3.89
N LYS A 205 0.89 15.11 -4.31
CA LYS A 205 2.07 15.48 -5.09
C LYS A 205 3.35 14.95 -4.43
N VAL A 206 4.21 14.29 -5.20
CA VAL A 206 5.56 13.90 -4.81
C VAL A 206 6.23 15.22 -4.50
N ARG A 207 6.51 15.39 -3.22
CA ARG A 207 7.04 16.63 -2.64
C ARG A 207 8.41 16.38 -2.04
N GLY A 208 8.81 15.12 -1.89
CA GLY A 208 10.14 14.70 -1.49
C GLY A 208 10.61 13.47 -2.26
N ALA A 209 11.90 13.41 -2.56
CA ALA A 209 12.54 12.26 -3.17
C ALA A 209 13.86 12.00 -2.44
N ILE A 210 13.99 10.79 -1.90
CA ILE A 210 15.16 10.32 -1.17
C ILE A 210 15.90 9.35 -2.08
N PHE A 211 17.17 9.60 -2.35
CA PHE A 211 18.00 8.77 -3.24
C PHE A 211 19.14 8.13 -2.47
N ASP A 212 19.49 6.88 -2.82
CA ASP A 212 20.83 6.39 -2.49
C ASP A 212 21.92 7.12 -3.31
N LEU A 213 23.16 6.97 -2.87
CA LEU A 213 24.33 7.54 -3.51
C LEU A 213 24.96 6.57 -4.53
N ASP A 214 25.64 5.55 -4.03
CA ASP A 214 26.50 4.65 -4.79
C ASP A 214 25.62 3.73 -5.67
N GLY A 215 25.77 3.80 -7.00
CA GLY A 215 24.98 2.96 -7.92
C GLY A 215 23.60 3.52 -8.27
N THR A 216 23.16 4.57 -7.58
CA THR A 216 21.86 5.22 -7.86
C THR A 216 22.03 6.61 -8.46
N THR A 217 22.70 7.52 -7.74
CA THR A 217 22.92 8.90 -8.22
C THR A 217 24.30 9.07 -8.82
N LEU A 218 25.29 8.36 -8.29
CA LEU A 218 26.68 8.43 -8.70
C LEU A 218 27.23 7.07 -9.10
N ASP A 219 27.97 7.04 -10.20
CA ASP A 219 28.81 5.91 -10.56
C ASP A 219 30.10 5.97 -9.73
N THR A 220 30.16 5.14 -8.68
CA THR A 220 31.26 5.12 -7.70
C THR A 220 32.05 3.82 -7.71
N VAL A 221 31.66 2.85 -8.55
CA VAL A 221 32.22 1.49 -8.52
C VAL A 221 33.73 1.50 -8.78
N GLU A 222 34.21 2.38 -9.66
CA GLU A 222 35.63 2.47 -9.97
C GLU A 222 36.45 3.05 -8.82
N SER A 223 35.98 4.11 -8.16
CA SER A 223 36.62 4.67 -6.96
C SER A 223 36.78 3.60 -5.87
N ILE A 224 35.71 2.84 -5.62
CA ILE A 224 35.67 1.75 -4.65
C ILE A 224 36.65 0.65 -5.05
N GLY A 225 36.55 0.17 -6.28
CA GLY A 225 37.33 -0.97 -6.78
C GLY A 225 38.82 -0.68 -6.87
N VAL A 226 39.21 0.47 -7.42
CA VAL A 226 40.62 0.89 -7.50
C VAL A 226 41.23 1.02 -6.11
N THR A 227 40.49 1.57 -5.15
CA THR A 227 41.01 1.74 -3.79
C THR A 227 41.17 0.40 -3.09
N LEU A 228 40.16 -0.48 -3.14
CA LEU A 228 40.24 -1.76 -2.46
C LEU A 228 41.21 -2.73 -3.14
N ASN A 229 41.36 -2.70 -4.47
CA ASN A 229 42.41 -3.47 -5.15
C ASN A 229 43.82 -3.07 -4.72
N LYS A 230 44.08 -1.77 -4.48
CA LYS A 230 45.37 -1.34 -3.92
C LYS A 230 45.64 -2.00 -2.57
N VAL A 231 44.63 -2.06 -1.69
CA VAL A 231 44.73 -2.74 -0.39
C VAL A 231 44.96 -4.24 -0.56
N LEU A 232 44.19 -4.92 -1.42
CA LEU A 232 44.36 -6.36 -1.66
C LEU A 232 45.77 -6.66 -2.17
N LYS A 233 46.28 -5.86 -3.10
CA LYS A 233 47.64 -5.97 -3.63
C LYS A 233 48.72 -5.76 -2.57
N GLU A 234 48.57 -4.76 -1.71
CA GLU A 234 49.49 -4.52 -0.57
C GLU A 234 49.53 -5.71 0.41
N LEU A 235 48.44 -6.48 0.50
CA LEU A 235 48.34 -7.68 1.32
C LEU A 235 48.76 -8.96 0.61
N GLY A 236 49.17 -8.88 -0.67
CA GLY A 236 49.51 -10.05 -1.48
C GLY A 236 48.30 -10.92 -1.86
N LEU A 237 47.10 -10.36 -1.80
CA LEU A 237 45.84 -11.02 -2.15
C LEU A 237 45.46 -10.76 -3.61
N LYS A 238 44.60 -11.62 -4.16
CA LYS A 238 44.12 -11.51 -5.53
C LYS A 238 43.24 -10.27 -5.72
N GLU A 239 43.60 -9.42 -6.68
CA GLU A 239 42.79 -8.29 -7.13
C GLU A 239 41.57 -8.75 -7.97
N HIS A 240 40.53 -7.92 -8.05
CA HIS A 240 39.29 -8.20 -8.78
C HIS A 240 39.04 -7.20 -9.91
N PRO A 241 38.35 -7.58 -11.00
CA PRO A 241 37.87 -6.63 -11.98
C PRO A 241 36.89 -5.63 -11.34
N ILE A 242 36.85 -4.38 -11.84
CA ILE A 242 36.01 -3.31 -11.29
C ILE A 242 34.53 -3.71 -11.19
N GLU A 243 34.01 -4.41 -12.20
CA GLU A 243 32.62 -4.90 -12.21
C GLU A 243 32.27 -5.82 -11.02
N ALA A 244 33.23 -6.57 -10.48
CA ALA A 244 32.98 -7.42 -9.31
C ALA A 244 32.63 -6.61 -8.06
N PHE A 245 33.08 -5.35 -7.98
CA PHE A 245 32.78 -4.49 -6.83
C PHE A 245 31.32 -4.05 -6.76
N LYS A 246 30.55 -4.18 -7.85
CA LYS A 246 29.09 -3.98 -7.80
C LYS A 246 28.43 -4.94 -6.82
N THR A 247 28.83 -6.22 -6.81
CA THR A 247 28.26 -7.21 -5.89
C THR A 247 28.84 -7.10 -4.47
N PHE A 248 30.04 -6.53 -4.32
CA PHE A 248 30.65 -6.32 -3.01
C PHE A 248 30.05 -5.09 -2.29
N ALA A 249 29.72 -4.03 -3.02
CA ALA A 249 29.16 -2.79 -2.50
C ALA A 249 27.65 -2.85 -2.20
N GLY A 250 27.14 -1.83 -1.49
CA GLY A 250 25.73 -1.63 -1.12
C GLY A 250 25.45 -1.63 0.39
N ASP A 251 26.14 -2.49 1.16
CA ASP A 251 25.83 -2.73 2.58
C ASP A 251 26.79 -2.05 3.58
N GLY A 252 27.55 -1.07 3.07
CA GLY A 252 28.58 -0.33 3.78
C GLY A 252 29.98 -0.96 3.66
N GLN A 253 30.99 -0.19 4.10
CA GLN A 253 32.42 -0.52 3.91
C GLN A 253 32.87 -1.83 4.57
N ILE A 254 32.28 -2.20 5.71
CA ILE A 254 32.63 -3.45 6.40
C ILE A 254 32.31 -4.66 5.52
N GLU A 255 31.09 -4.71 4.96
CA GLU A 255 30.66 -5.84 4.13
C GLU A 255 31.38 -5.86 2.78
N LEU A 256 31.65 -4.68 2.20
CA LEU A 256 32.51 -4.53 1.02
C LEU A 256 33.88 -5.19 1.23
N VAL A 257 34.59 -4.83 2.31
CA VAL A 257 35.94 -5.36 2.58
C VAL A 257 35.88 -6.87 2.85
N LYS A 258 34.92 -7.35 3.65
CA LYS A 258 34.75 -8.79 3.90
C LYS A 258 34.52 -9.58 2.63
N ARG A 259 33.59 -9.14 1.78
CA ARG A 259 33.24 -9.83 0.52
C ARG A 259 34.43 -9.89 -0.43
N ALA A 260 35.18 -8.79 -0.56
CA ALA A 260 36.38 -8.76 -1.38
C ALA A 260 37.49 -9.69 -0.83
N LEU A 261 37.71 -9.72 0.49
CA LEU A 261 38.68 -10.63 1.12
C LEU A 261 38.33 -12.09 0.91
N ILE A 262 37.07 -12.46 1.14
CA ILE A 262 36.55 -13.82 0.91
C ILE A 262 36.75 -14.21 -0.56
N ALA A 263 36.38 -13.33 -1.50
CA ALA A 263 36.58 -13.55 -2.94
C ALA A 263 38.06 -13.67 -3.33
N SER A 264 38.96 -13.09 -2.52
CA SER A 264 40.42 -13.18 -2.70
C SER A 264 41.05 -14.41 -2.05
N GLY A 265 40.24 -15.28 -1.41
CA GLY A 265 40.67 -16.51 -0.75
C GLY A 265 40.88 -16.40 0.76
N ASP A 266 40.67 -15.24 1.38
CA ASP A 266 40.74 -15.07 2.84
C ASP A 266 39.38 -15.36 3.50
N THR A 267 38.93 -16.62 3.40
CA THR A 267 37.60 -17.05 3.88
C THR A 267 37.44 -16.97 5.40
N GLU A 268 38.54 -16.98 6.14
CA GLU A 268 38.58 -16.83 7.60
C GLU A 268 38.78 -15.37 8.04
N LEU A 269 38.82 -14.41 7.09
CA LEU A 269 38.96 -12.98 7.34
C LEU A 269 40.19 -12.59 8.19
N LYS A 270 41.31 -13.31 8.01
CA LYS A 270 42.57 -13.09 8.74
C LYS A 270 43.14 -11.70 8.53
N TYR A 271 42.91 -11.13 7.35
CA TYR A 271 43.41 -9.81 6.98
C TYR A 271 42.39 -8.70 7.21
N PHE A 272 41.20 -8.99 7.76
CA PHE A 272 40.11 -8.02 7.84
C PHE A 272 40.47 -6.71 8.55
N GLU A 273 41.04 -6.78 9.75
CA GLU A 273 41.40 -5.56 10.50
C GLU A 273 42.40 -4.69 9.75
N LYS A 274 43.46 -5.31 9.21
CA LYS A 274 44.50 -4.63 8.44
C LYS A 274 43.97 -4.05 7.13
N ALA A 275 43.15 -4.82 6.40
CA ALA A 275 42.53 -4.37 5.16
C ALA A 275 41.56 -3.21 5.40
N MET A 276 40.75 -3.29 6.46
CA MET A 276 39.78 -2.26 6.82
C MET A 276 40.48 -0.95 7.18
N GLN A 277 41.50 -1.01 8.03
CA GLN A 277 42.30 0.17 8.39
C GLN A 277 42.89 0.82 7.15
N ARG A 278 43.51 0.01 6.29
CA ARG A 278 44.19 0.52 5.10
C ARG A 278 43.22 1.07 4.06
N TYR A 279 42.06 0.44 3.92
CA TYR A 279 40.99 0.94 3.06
C TYR A 279 40.49 2.31 3.53
N ILE A 280 40.20 2.48 4.83
CA ILE A 280 39.77 3.77 5.39
C ILE A 280 40.80 4.87 5.10
N GLU A 281 42.10 4.57 5.29
CA GLU A 281 43.18 5.52 5.02
C GLU A 281 43.21 5.96 3.55
N LEU A 282 43.21 5.00 2.62
CA LEU A 282 43.31 5.30 1.18
C LEU A 282 42.02 5.90 0.62
N PHE A 283 40.86 5.50 1.12
CA PHE A 283 39.58 5.90 0.57
C PHE A 283 39.22 7.35 0.92
N LYS A 284 39.76 7.92 2.00
CA LYS A 284 39.60 9.36 2.29
C LYS A 284 40.02 10.24 1.11
N GLU A 285 41.17 9.95 0.51
CA GLU A 285 41.68 10.67 -0.66
C GLU A 285 41.11 10.11 -1.97
N GLY A 286 40.82 8.80 -2.02
CA GLY A 286 40.34 8.12 -3.22
C GLY A 286 38.83 8.23 -3.50
N CYS A 287 38.03 8.69 -2.54
CA CYS A 287 36.56 8.61 -2.62
C CYS A 287 35.94 9.44 -3.76
N THR A 288 36.67 10.41 -4.31
CA THR A 288 36.26 11.25 -5.45
C THR A 288 36.85 10.80 -6.78
N TYR A 289 37.72 9.78 -6.78
CA TYR A 289 38.43 9.30 -7.97
C TYR A 289 37.46 8.79 -9.04
N ASN A 290 37.42 9.47 -10.19
CA ASN A 290 36.56 9.19 -11.34
C ASN A 290 35.05 9.04 -11.00
N VAL A 291 34.58 9.63 -9.91
CA VAL A 291 33.17 9.61 -9.55
C VAL A 291 32.40 10.63 -10.38
N LYS A 292 31.30 10.19 -11.00
CA LYS A 292 30.44 11.04 -11.84
C LYS A 292 28.97 10.73 -11.56
N PRO A 293 28.08 11.72 -11.67
CA PRO A 293 26.65 11.43 -11.73
C PRO A 293 26.34 10.56 -12.95
N TYR A 294 25.39 9.63 -12.82
CA TYR A 294 24.85 8.92 -13.97
C TYR A 294 24.20 9.90 -14.95
N ASP A 295 24.18 9.53 -16.24
CA ASP A 295 23.57 10.36 -17.28
C ASP A 295 22.09 10.62 -16.97
N GLY A 296 21.65 11.87 -17.11
CA GLY A 296 20.29 12.30 -16.74
C GLY A 296 20.05 12.64 -15.25
N ILE A 297 20.95 12.31 -14.31
CA ILE A 297 20.74 12.61 -12.87
C ILE A 297 20.65 14.13 -12.60
N ARG A 298 21.51 14.93 -13.23
CA ARG A 298 21.47 16.39 -13.07
C ARG A 298 20.16 16.97 -13.60
N GLU A 299 19.72 16.50 -14.77
CA GLU A 299 18.47 16.94 -15.38
C GLU A 299 17.26 16.56 -14.52
N LEU A 300 17.24 15.35 -13.94
CA LEU A 300 16.22 14.93 -12.99
C LEU A 300 16.18 15.85 -11.75
N PHE A 301 17.33 16.15 -11.16
CA PHE A 301 17.40 17.02 -9.99
C PHE A 301 17.00 18.46 -10.29
N ASP A 302 17.40 19.00 -11.44
CA ASP A 302 16.98 20.33 -11.88
C ASP A 302 15.45 20.36 -12.09
N TYR A 303 14.87 19.32 -12.67
CA TYR A 303 13.42 19.16 -12.78
C TYR A 303 12.73 19.15 -11.41
N PHE A 304 13.24 18.38 -10.44
CA PHE A 304 12.70 18.32 -9.09
C PHE A 304 12.75 19.68 -8.39
N LYS A 305 13.88 20.38 -8.48
CA LYS A 305 14.03 21.74 -7.94
C LYS A 305 13.04 22.72 -8.55
N GLN A 306 12.91 22.73 -9.88
CA GLN A 306 11.96 23.60 -10.61
C GLN A 306 10.50 23.33 -10.21
N ASN A 307 10.19 22.11 -9.80
CA ASN A 307 8.85 21.70 -9.39
C ASN A 307 8.60 21.73 -7.87
N GLY A 308 9.56 22.23 -7.10
CA GLY A 308 9.47 22.34 -5.64
C GLY A 308 9.48 20.98 -4.93
N ILE A 309 10.07 19.96 -5.54
CA ILE A 309 10.27 18.64 -4.95
C ILE A 309 11.59 18.66 -4.16
N LYS A 310 11.52 18.32 -2.88
CA LYS A 310 12.68 18.23 -1.99
C LYS A 310 13.54 17.03 -2.37
N ILE A 311 14.86 17.21 -2.33
CA ILE A 311 15.81 16.16 -2.71
C ILE A 311 16.70 15.82 -1.52
N ALA A 312 16.75 14.53 -1.16
CA ALA A 312 17.67 14.02 -0.16
C ALA A 312 18.58 12.93 -0.72
N ILE A 313 19.79 12.85 -0.16
CA ILE A 313 20.68 11.70 -0.30
C ILE A 313 20.71 10.92 1.01
N PHE A 314 20.45 9.61 0.97
CA PHE A 314 20.56 8.69 2.11
C PHE A 314 21.40 7.44 1.78
N SER A 315 22.60 7.38 2.35
CA SER A 315 23.60 6.35 2.00
C SER A 315 24.20 5.64 3.21
N ASN A 316 24.57 4.37 3.03
CA ASN A 316 25.37 3.61 3.99
C ASN A 316 26.88 3.95 3.95
N LYS A 317 27.29 4.87 3.06
CA LYS A 317 28.64 5.41 3.02
C LYS A 317 28.87 6.40 4.17
N GLU A 318 30.09 6.44 4.73
CA GLU A 318 30.44 7.38 5.80
C GLU A 318 30.07 8.82 5.44
N HIS A 319 29.43 9.52 6.38
CA HIS A 319 28.82 10.83 6.13
C HIS A 319 29.80 11.87 5.56
N ILE A 320 31.04 11.90 6.05
CA ILE A 320 32.06 12.85 5.58
C ILE A 320 32.42 12.63 4.10
N ASN A 321 32.45 11.37 3.65
CA ASN A 321 32.76 11.02 2.26
C ASN A 321 31.58 11.36 1.34
N VAL A 322 30.34 11.15 1.81
CA VAL A 322 29.13 11.57 1.09
C VAL A 322 29.16 13.08 0.85
N ILE A 323 29.39 13.88 1.89
CA ILE A 323 29.46 15.34 1.79
C ILE A 323 30.57 15.77 0.82
N SER A 324 31.79 15.24 1.00
CA SER A 324 32.94 15.60 0.16
C SER A 324 32.70 15.35 -1.33
N ILE A 325 32.05 14.24 -1.69
CA ILE A 325 31.73 13.90 -3.08
C ILE A 325 30.62 14.80 -3.62
N LEU A 326 29.56 15.02 -2.84
CA LEU A 326 28.42 15.84 -3.29
C LEU A 326 28.82 17.30 -3.46
N ASP A 327 29.60 17.87 -2.53
CA ASP A 327 30.07 19.25 -2.63
C ASP A 327 30.99 19.44 -3.86
N LEU A 328 31.85 18.46 -4.16
CA LEU A 328 32.69 18.49 -5.35
C LEU A 328 31.86 18.49 -6.65
N LEU A 329 30.79 17.70 -6.70
CA LEU A 329 30.05 17.45 -7.95
C LEU A 329 28.86 18.40 -8.15
N PHE A 330 28.19 18.80 -7.08
CA PHE A 330 26.96 19.59 -7.13
C PHE A 330 27.08 20.96 -6.45
N GLY A 331 28.13 21.16 -5.64
CA GLY A 331 28.30 22.35 -4.81
C GLY A 331 27.59 22.23 -3.45
N GLU A 332 28.02 23.06 -2.51
CA GLU A 332 27.45 23.10 -1.17
C GLU A 332 25.95 23.43 -1.19
N ASN A 333 25.18 22.83 -0.29
CA ASN A 333 23.75 23.06 -0.12
C ASN A 333 22.88 22.77 -1.37
N TYR A 334 23.37 21.94 -2.30
CA TYR A 334 22.56 21.51 -3.45
C TYR A 334 21.36 20.64 -3.03
N PHE A 335 21.48 19.82 -1.99
CA PHE A 335 20.42 18.93 -1.52
C PHE A 335 19.72 19.48 -0.27
N ASP A 336 18.41 19.27 -0.16
CA ASP A 336 17.63 19.71 1.01
C ASP A 336 17.97 18.90 2.28
N ALA A 337 18.46 17.68 2.11
CA ALA A 337 19.05 16.89 3.18
C ALA A 337 20.12 15.93 2.64
N VAL A 338 21.18 15.73 3.39
CA VAL A 338 22.18 14.68 3.13
C VAL A 338 22.40 13.91 4.41
N LEU A 339 22.32 12.59 4.34
CA LEU A 339 22.58 11.69 5.44
C LEU A 339 23.42 10.50 4.94
N GLY A 340 24.59 10.35 5.54
CA GLY A 340 25.44 9.16 5.36
C GLY A 340 25.56 8.43 6.69
N GLN A 341 26.27 7.30 6.71
CA GLN A 341 26.53 6.55 7.93
C GLN A 341 27.28 7.39 8.97
N ARG A 342 26.73 7.43 10.18
CA ARG A 342 27.34 7.99 11.40
C ARG A 342 26.72 7.33 12.65
N PRO A 343 27.33 7.43 13.85
CA PRO A 343 26.94 6.61 15.01
C PRO A 343 25.58 6.93 15.66
N ASP A 344 24.92 8.02 15.29
CA ASP A 344 23.71 8.54 15.95
C ASP A 344 22.39 7.94 15.41
N HIS A 345 22.45 7.07 14.41
CA HIS A 345 21.30 6.37 13.85
C HIS A 345 21.71 5.01 13.28
N GLN A 346 20.74 4.11 13.16
CA GLN A 346 20.96 2.82 12.48
C GLN A 346 21.10 3.00 10.97
N LYS A 347 22.01 2.23 10.37
CA LYS A 347 22.21 2.18 8.93
C LYS A 347 21.02 1.52 8.21
N LYS A 348 20.91 1.70 6.89
CA LYS A 348 19.95 0.97 6.05
C LYS A 348 20.12 -0.55 6.24
N PRO A 349 19.04 -1.34 6.35
CA PRO A 349 17.67 -1.02 5.94
C PRO A 349 16.76 -0.42 7.04
N SER A 350 17.32 0.11 8.12
CA SER A 350 16.54 0.84 9.13
C SER A 350 15.95 2.13 8.56
N GLY A 351 14.71 2.43 8.96
CA GLY A 351 14.00 3.65 8.60
C GLY A 351 14.39 4.89 9.42
N GLU A 352 15.20 4.75 10.48
CA GLU A 352 15.58 5.87 11.36
C GLU A 352 16.22 7.05 10.61
N GLY A 353 16.99 6.77 9.56
CA GLY A 353 17.57 7.84 8.74
C GLY A 353 16.53 8.62 7.93
N ILE A 354 15.42 7.96 7.55
CA ILE A 354 14.30 8.63 6.87
C ILE A 354 13.59 9.58 7.85
N ASP A 355 13.41 9.21 9.13
CA ASP A 355 12.85 10.12 10.14
C ASP A 355 13.67 11.42 10.27
N ILE A 356 15.00 11.30 10.27
CA ILE A 356 15.91 12.46 10.33
C ILE A 356 15.74 13.36 9.11
N ILE A 357 15.59 12.76 7.92
CA ILE A 357 15.41 13.49 6.66
C ILE A 357 14.04 14.19 6.64
N LEU A 358 12.96 13.46 6.94
CA LEU A 358 11.61 14.00 6.94
C LEU A 358 11.42 15.04 8.03
N GLY A 359 12.11 14.94 9.17
CA GLY A 359 12.12 15.98 10.21
C GLY A 359 12.70 17.32 9.75
N LYS A 360 13.52 17.34 8.68
CA LYS A 360 13.98 18.58 8.03
C LYS A 360 12.99 19.12 7.00
N TRP A 361 12.02 18.31 6.60
CA TRP A 361 11.02 18.65 5.61
C TRP A 361 9.66 18.91 6.29
N SER A 362 8.80 19.67 5.62
CA SER A 362 7.38 19.74 5.98
C SER A 362 6.56 18.92 4.99
N VAL A 363 7.02 17.70 4.73
CA VAL A 363 6.47 16.77 3.73
C VAL A 363 6.12 15.46 4.43
N SER A 364 4.92 14.96 4.18
CA SER A 364 4.48 13.69 4.76
C SER A 364 5.05 12.47 4.01
N PRO A 365 5.24 11.32 4.67
CA PRO A 365 5.84 10.12 4.06
C PRO A 365 5.11 9.66 2.78
N GLU A 366 3.78 9.73 2.75
CA GLU A 366 2.97 9.33 1.58
C GLU A 366 3.26 10.17 0.32
N ASN A 367 3.87 11.35 0.50
CA ASN A 367 4.31 12.28 -0.54
C ASN A 367 5.78 12.14 -0.92
N CYS A 368 6.44 11.10 -0.40
CA CYS A 368 7.84 10.85 -0.67
C CYS A 368 8.04 9.56 -1.48
N ILE A 369 9.04 9.60 -2.36
CA ILE A 369 9.57 8.42 -3.05
C ILE A 369 10.96 8.09 -2.52
N TYR A 370 11.30 6.81 -2.53
CA TYR A 370 12.63 6.31 -2.23
C TYR A 370 13.22 5.66 -3.48
N VAL A 371 14.40 6.10 -3.91
CA VAL A 371 15.06 5.63 -5.13
C VAL A 371 16.37 4.97 -4.76
N GLY A 372 16.59 3.74 -5.24
CA GLY A 372 17.81 2.98 -4.96
C GLY A 372 18.03 1.83 -5.93
N ASP A 373 19.24 1.29 -5.94
CA ASP A 373 19.65 0.20 -6.84
C ASP A 373 19.88 -1.12 -6.10
N THR A 374 19.70 -1.16 -4.78
CA THR A 374 19.91 -2.37 -3.97
C THR A 374 18.64 -2.90 -3.31
N ASN A 375 18.66 -4.17 -2.94
CA ASN A 375 17.65 -4.76 -2.06
C ASN A 375 17.57 -4.03 -0.71
N THR A 376 18.71 -3.57 -0.18
CA THR A 376 18.77 -2.78 1.05
C THR A 376 17.96 -1.48 0.92
N ASP A 377 18.00 -0.82 -0.24
CA ASP A 377 17.20 0.38 -0.50
C ASP A 377 15.70 0.10 -0.56
N MET A 378 15.32 -0.97 -1.29
CA MET A 378 13.93 -1.37 -1.39
C MET A 378 13.37 -1.69 0.00
N LEU A 379 14.11 -2.46 0.79
CA LEU A 379 13.73 -2.74 2.18
C LEU A 379 13.66 -1.47 3.04
N THR A 380 14.59 -0.53 2.87
CA THR A 380 14.59 0.74 3.62
C THR A 380 13.31 1.54 3.38
N GLY A 381 12.98 1.80 2.11
CA GLY A 381 11.78 2.55 1.76
C GLY A 381 10.50 1.81 2.15
N LYS A 382 10.46 0.49 1.93
CA LYS A 382 9.29 -0.35 2.28
C LYS A 382 9.04 -0.44 3.78
N ASN A 383 10.08 -0.66 4.59
CA ASN A 383 9.96 -0.72 6.04
C ASN A 383 9.41 0.59 6.62
N TYR A 384 9.68 1.71 5.96
CA TYR A 384 9.17 3.02 6.34
C TYR A 384 7.79 3.35 5.75
N GLY A 385 7.34 2.62 4.72
CA GLY A 385 6.07 2.88 4.03
C GLY A 385 6.18 3.90 2.88
N LEU A 386 7.38 4.15 2.35
CA LEU A 386 7.58 4.96 1.14
C LEU A 386 7.35 4.13 -0.13
N TYR A 387 7.05 4.82 -1.22
CA TYR A 387 7.03 4.20 -2.55
C TYR A 387 8.43 4.05 -3.09
N THR A 388 8.80 2.82 -3.46
CA THR A 388 10.17 2.49 -3.84
C THR A 388 10.34 2.36 -5.35
N ILE A 389 11.36 3.02 -5.88
CA ILE A 389 11.76 2.94 -7.29
C ILE A 389 13.14 2.29 -7.35
N GLY A 390 13.17 1.07 -7.87
CA GLY A 390 14.40 0.36 -8.19
C GLY A 390 15.00 0.86 -9.50
N VAL A 391 16.31 1.08 -9.55
CA VAL A 391 16.98 1.58 -10.77
C VAL A 391 17.91 0.54 -11.38
N THR A 392 17.87 0.35 -12.70
CA THR A 392 18.61 -0.76 -13.35
C THR A 392 20.03 -0.41 -13.81
N TRP A 393 20.45 0.85 -13.71
CA TRP A 393 21.81 1.27 -14.10
C TRP A 393 22.85 1.06 -12.99
N GLY A 394 22.41 0.67 -11.78
CA GLY A 394 23.25 0.49 -10.61
C GLY A 394 23.89 -0.88 -10.47
N PHE A 395 23.95 -1.38 -9.24
CA PHE A 395 24.75 -2.54 -8.85
C PHE A 395 23.96 -3.86 -8.81
N ARG A 396 22.64 -3.83 -8.86
CA ARG A 396 21.80 -5.04 -8.87
C ARG A 396 21.02 -5.17 -10.17
N THR A 397 20.61 -6.40 -10.44
CA THR A 397 19.79 -6.72 -11.60
C THR A 397 18.34 -6.31 -11.36
N ARG A 398 17.58 -6.13 -12.46
CA ARG A 398 16.13 -5.96 -12.42
C ARG A 398 15.43 -7.03 -11.57
N GLN A 399 15.83 -8.30 -11.71
CA GLN A 399 15.17 -9.39 -11.00
C GLN A 399 15.37 -9.27 -9.49
N GLU A 400 16.57 -8.93 -9.03
CA GLU A 400 16.83 -8.71 -7.60
C GLU A 400 15.99 -7.57 -7.01
N LEU A 401 15.75 -6.50 -7.79
CA LEU A 401 14.89 -5.39 -7.37
C LEU A 401 13.41 -5.79 -7.30
N ILE A 402 12.95 -6.61 -8.26
CA ILE A 402 11.60 -7.18 -8.24
C ILE A 402 11.42 -8.11 -7.04
N ASP A 403 12.38 -9.00 -6.80
CA ASP A 403 12.36 -9.93 -5.67
C ASP A 403 12.41 -9.19 -4.32
N ALA A 404 13.03 -8.00 -4.28
CA ALA A 404 13.01 -7.10 -3.14
C ALA A 404 11.73 -6.24 -3.02
N ASN A 405 10.71 -6.51 -3.85
CA ASN A 405 9.43 -5.81 -3.89
C ASN A 405 9.53 -4.31 -4.20
N ALA A 406 10.37 -3.89 -5.16
CA ALA A 406 10.30 -2.55 -5.71
C ALA A 406 8.87 -2.23 -6.22
N ASP A 407 8.31 -1.06 -5.91
CA ASP A 407 7.00 -0.68 -6.45
C ASP A 407 7.04 -0.36 -7.95
N CYS A 408 8.18 0.14 -8.41
CA CYS A 408 8.44 0.46 -9.80
C CYS A 408 9.91 0.23 -10.12
N ILE A 409 10.20 0.04 -11.41
CA ILE A 409 11.56 -0.09 -11.94
C ILE A 409 11.77 1.01 -12.99
N ALA A 410 12.82 1.82 -12.82
CA ALA A 410 13.26 2.81 -13.80
C ALA A 410 14.49 2.30 -14.57
N GLU A 411 14.50 2.49 -15.90
CA GLU A 411 15.62 2.12 -16.76
C GLU A 411 16.57 3.29 -17.02
N HIS A 412 16.05 4.51 -16.91
CA HIS A 412 16.79 5.76 -17.04
C HIS A 412 16.39 6.75 -15.93
N PRO A 413 17.29 7.65 -15.46
CA PRO A 413 16.93 8.63 -14.42
C PRO A 413 15.72 9.50 -14.75
N LEU A 414 15.52 9.84 -16.03
CA LEU A 414 14.36 10.64 -16.45
C LEU A 414 13.03 9.88 -16.36
N ASP A 415 13.02 8.54 -16.33
CA ASP A 415 11.79 7.77 -16.08
C ASP A 415 11.23 8.08 -14.70
N ILE A 416 12.09 8.44 -13.73
CA ILE A 416 11.68 8.83 -12.37
C ILE A 416 10.83 10.10 -12.41
N LYS A 417 11.09 11.02 -13.34
CA LYS A 417 10.25 12.21 -13.52
C LYS A 417 8.83 11.80 -13.93
N ASP A 418 8.71 10.86 -14.86
CA ASP A 418 7.41 10.40 -15.33
C ASP A 418 6.70 9.60 -14.24
N ILE A 419 7.40 8.72 -13.52
CA ILE A 419 6.84 8.00 -12.35
C ILE A 419 6.38 8.97 -11.26
N ALA A 420 7.15 10.04 -11.01
CA ALA A 420 6.76 11.07 -10.04
C ALA A 420 5.53 11.86 -10.49
N ASN A 421 5.29 11.99 -11.80
CA ASN A 421 4.16 12.71 -12.41
C ASN A 421 2.92 11.85 -12.62
N ASP A 422 3.07 10.59 -13.04
CA ASP A 422 2.01 9.61 -13.29
C ASP A 422 1.32 9.16 -11.98
N ARG A 423 1.88 9.57 -10.84
CA ARG A 423 1.18 9.60 -9.55
C ARG A 423 0.07 10.67 -9.46
N TYR A 424 -0.13 11.52 -10.48
CA TYR A 424 -1.24 12.50 -10.59
C TYR A 424 -2.22 12.23 -11.72
#